data_AF-A0A2T4VDC9-F1
#
_entry.id   AF-A0A2T4VDC9-F1
#
_cell.length_a   1.000
_cell.length_b   1.000
_cell.length_c   1.000
_cell.angle_alpha   90.00
_cell.angle_beta   90.00
_cell.angle_gamma   90.00
#
_symmetry.space_group_name_H-M   'P 1'
#
loop_
_entity.id
_entity.type
_entity.pdbx_description
1 polymer ?
#
loop_
_entity_poly.entity_id
_entity_poly.type
_entity_poly.pdbx_seq_one_letter_code
_entity_poly.pdbx_strand_id
1 'polypeptide(L)'
;MPKGISGSNKPLPSSVKLTDNKKYGIYPEDAKNVDKKTKASLFVNTKVEGDKFQGLGNEKPSPTTYTHGTDSFERYQFQKGVKDCAHNAEEFQHGKPLATKHANNEYTLASKETVTGQVFGYSDADNIGVSKQAKKKDSTAVNHGADPKPGESYGIIRQHAPGENQSPFHFAPVVAKDGKQTITAEQTAGTTDATARNTYPTMDMYRVGDKNESFKARYGTADGYGKDSVVVTTQKWGPQKFQDGDDKPDAEQPPSKKQRTE
;
A
#
# COMPACT_ATOMS: atom_id res chain seq x y z
N MET A 1 -3.57 18.56 -6.73
CA MET A 1 -3.78 17.24 -7.39
C MET A 1 -2.61 16.95 -8.33
N PRO A 2 -1.88 15.84 -8.18
CA PRO A 2 -0.89 15.43 -9.18
C PRO A 2 -1.62 15.08 -10.48
N LYS A 3 -1.09 15.54 -11.61
CA LYS A 3 -1.62 15.21 -12.95
C LYS A 3 -1.60 13.69 -13.13
N GLY A 4 -2.69 13.18 -13.72
CA GLY A 4 -3.07 11.77 -13.84
C GLY A 4 -1.94 10.75 -13.83
N ILE A 5 -2.07 9.77 -12.95
CA ILE A 5 -1.23 8.58 -12.89
C ILE A 5 -1.47 7.78 -14.17
N SER A 6 -0.67 8.01 -15.22
CA SER A 6 -0.72 7.18 -16.41
C SER A 6 -0.22 5.78 -16.06
N GLY A 7 -1.00 4.75 -16.41
CA GLY A 7 -0.61 3.36 -16.20
C GLY A 7 0.76 3.00 -16.77
N SER A 8 1.46 2.10 -16.09
CA SER A 8 2.79 1.66 -16.50
C SER A 8 2.69 0.65 -17.64
N ASN A 9 3.36 0.93 -18.77
CA ASN A 9 3.50 0.00 -19.90
C ASN A 9 4.64 -1.01 -19.70
N LYS A 10 4.99 -1.34 -18.45
CA LYS A 10 6.15 -2.20 -18.15
C LYS A 10 5.78 -3.67 -18.37
N PRO A 11 6.67 -4.47 -18.99
CA PRO A 11 6.44 -5.91 -19.11
C PRO A 11 6.41 -6.54 -17.72
N LEU A 12 5.37 -7.31 -17.47
CA LEU A 12 5.16 -8.01 -16.21
C LEU A 12 6.14 -9.18 -16.07
N PRO A 13 6.47 -9.63 -14.84
CA PRO A 13 7.21 -10.87 -14.65
C PRO A 13 6.46 -12.05 -15.28
N SER A 14 7.19 -13.07 -15.74
CA SER A 14 6.59 -14.24 -16.38
C SER A 14 5.60 -15.01 -15.49
N SER A 15 5.72 -14.85 -14.17
CA SER A 15 4.84 -15.40 -13.12
C SER A 15 3.51 -14.65 -12.98
N VAL A 16 3.41 -13.44 -13.53
CA VAL A 16 2.22 -12.58 -13.51
C VAL A 16 1.99 -12.08 -14.92
N LYS A 17 1.17 -12.79 -15.72
CA LYS A 17 0.75 -12.28 -17.04
C LYS A 17 -0.65 -11.72 -16.90
N LEU A 18 -0.82 -10.39 -17.05
CA LEU A 18 -2.12 -9.77 -17.28
C LEU A 18 -2.55 -10.17 -18.69
N THR A 19 -3.25 -11.30 -18.81
CA THR A 19 -3.77 -11.77 -20.10
C THR A 19 -4.93 -10.87 -20.50
N ASP A 20 -4.74 -10.00 -21.49
CA ASP A 20 -5.43 -10.16 -22.78
C ASP A 20 -4.80 -9.32 -23.92
N ASN A 21 -3.52 -8.93 -23.81
CA ASN A 21 -2.83 -8.14 -24.85
C ASN A 21 -3.56 -6.84 -25.24
N LYS A 22 -4.44 -6.37 -24.36
CA LYS A 22 -5.06 -5.06 -24.39
C LYS A 22 -4.47 -4.26 -23.21
N LYS A 23 -4.51 -2.93 -23.29
CA LYS A 23 -4.02 -2.03 -22.25
C LYS A 23 -4.87 -2.18 -20.97
N TYR A 24 -4.51 -3.13 -20.09
CA TYR A 24 -5.14 -3.41 -18.79
C TYR A 24 -4.17 -3.29 -17.60
N GLY A 25 -2.98 -2.71 -17.82
CA GLY A 25 -2.13 -2.27 -16.72
C GLY A 25 -2.59 -0.90 -16.25
N ILE A 26 -3.24 -0.85 -15.08
CA ILE A 26 -3.51 0.40 -14.32
C ILE A 26 -4.50 1.36 -15.02
N TYR A 27 -5.79 1.26 -14.70
CA TYR A 27 -6.74 2.28 -15.13
C TYR A 27 -6.66 3.52 -14.22
N PRO A 28 -6.45 4.73 -14.77
CA PRO A 28 -6.72 5.97 -14.04
C PRO A 28 -8.24 6.18 -13.91
N GLU A 29 -8.64 6.98 -12.91
CA GLU A 29 -10.03 7.22 -12.46
C GLU A 29 -11.02 7.70 -13.55
N ASP A 30 -10.51 8.09 -14.72
CA ASP A 30 -11.20 8.77 -15.82
C ASP A 30 -11.41 7.90 -17.08
N ALA A 31 -11.13 6.59 -17.01
CA ALA A 31 -11.37 5.67 -18.12
C ALA A 31 -12.88 5.37 -18.33
N LYS A 32 -13.54 6.17 -19.18
CA LYS A 32 -15.00 6.10 -19.45
C LYS A 32 -15.51 4.78 -20.07
N ASN A 33 -14.64 3.86 -20.48
CA ASN A 33 -14.99 2.70 -21.32
C ASN A 33 -14.54 1.33 -20.80
N VAL A 34 -14.25 1.19 -19.50
CA VAL A 34 -13.92 -0.13 -18.92
C VAL A 34 -15.22 -0.88 -18.59
N ASP A 35 -15.38 -2.10 -19.13
CA ASP A 35 -16.53 -2.96 -18.81
C ASP A 35 -16.60 -3.18 -17.28
N LYS A 36 -17.80 -3.06 -16.70
CA LYS A 36 -18.05 -3.33 -15.27
C LYS A 36 -17.63 -4.73 -14.82
N LYS A 37 -17.34 -5.66 -15.75
CA LYS A 37 -16.83 -7.02 -15.49
C LYS A 37 -15.28 -7.13 -15.44
N THR A 38 -14.54 -6.14 -15.96
CA THR A 38 -13.05 -6.06 -16.00
C THR A 38 -12.43 -5.29 -14.81
N LYS A 39 -13.11 -5.34 -13.67
CA LYS A 39 -12.68 -4.80 -12.35
C LYS A 39 -11.23 -5.16 -12.02
N ALA A 40 -10.56 -4.36 -11.19
CA ALA A 40 -9.20 -4.59 -10.69
C ALA A 40 -8.98 -6.07 -10.34
N SER A 41 -8.19 -6.74 -11.17
CA SER A 41 -7.95 -8.17 -11.09
C SER A 41 -6.47 -8.43 -11.29
N LEU A 42 -5.94 -9.39 -10.54
CA LEU A 42 -4.59 -9.90 -10.69
C LEU A 42 -4.66 -11.36 -11.14
N PHE A 43 -3.93 -11.71 -12.20
CA PHE A 43 -3.85 -13.08 -12.69
C PHE A 43 -2.49 -13.66 -12.29
N VAL A 44 -2.51 -14.71 -11.48
CA VAL A 44 -1.32 -15.32 -10.89
C VAL A 44 -1.10 -16.69 -11.51
N ASN A 45 0.10 -16.95 -12.04
CA ASN A 45 0.44 -18.27 -12.58
C ASN A 45 0.63 -19.26 -11.43
N THR A 46 -0.25 -20.27 -11.34
CA THR A 46 -0.24 -21.24 -10.25
C THR A 46 0.77 -22.37 -10.42
N LYS A 47 1.45 -22.44 -11.56
CA LYS A 47 2.49 -23.44 -11.85
C LYS A 47 3.91 -22.96 -11.53
N VAL A 48 4.09 -21.70 -11.14
CA VAL A 48 5.39 -21.21 -10.68
C VAL A 48 5.58 -21.67 -9.23
N GLU A 49 6.14 -22.86 -9.07
CA GLU A 49 6.51 -23.39 -7.74
C GLU A 49 7.65 -22.55 -7.10
N GLY A 50 7.53 -22.29 -5.79
CA GLY A 50 8.63 -21.85 -4.92
C GLY A 50 8.36 -20.58 -4.12
N ASP A 51 9.32 -20.25 -3.22
CA ASP A 51 9.34 -19.10 -2.30
C ASP A 51 9.23 -17.71 -2.96
N LYS A 52 9.10 -17.67 -4.30
CA LYS A 52 9.10 -16.47 -5.13
C LYS A 52 7.76 -15.78 -5.18
N PHE A 53 6.63 -16.47 -4.95
CA PHE A 53 5.32 -15.83 -4.84
C PHE A 53 4.89 -15.82 -3.37
N GLN A 54 4.79 -14.63 -2.78
CA GLN A 54 4.25 -14.46 -1.44
C GLN A 54 2.93 -13.69 -1.54
N GLY A 55 1.87 -14.21 -0.90
CA GLY A 55 0.63 -13.53 -0.51
C GLY A 55 -0.31 -12.96 -1.58
N LEU A 56 -1.61 -12.90 -1.24
CA LEU A 56 -2.72 -12.10 -1.82
C LEU A 56 -3.65 -11.52 -0.73
N GLY A 57 -3.17 -11.48 0.52
CA GLY A 57 -4.00 -11.16 1.68
C GLY A 57 -5.16 -12.14 1.87
N ASN A 58 -6.31 -11.64 2.33
CA ASN A 58 -7.56 -12.40 2.50
C ASN A 58 -8.43 -12.46 1.24
N GLU A 59 -7.90 -12.07 0.07
CA GLU A 59 -8.65 -12.12 -1.18
C GLU A 59 -8.83 -13.56 -1.63
N LYS A 60 -10.08 -13.96 -1.86
CA LYS A 60 -10.39 -15.32 -2.32
C LYS A 60 -10.10 -15.43 -3.81
N PRO A 61 -9.38 -16.48 -4.25
CA PRO A 61 -9.24 -16.75 -5.67
C PRO A 61 -10.63 -16.91 -6.30
N SER A 62 -10.76 -16.42 -7.53
CA SER A 62 -11.90 -16.78 -8.37
C SER A 62 -11.85 -18.29 -8.59
N PRO A 63 -13.00 -19.00 -8.60
CA PRO A 63 -13.05 -20.42 -8.96
C PRO A 63 -12.69 -20.68 -10.43
N THR A 64 -12.36 -19.64 -11.19
CA THR A 64 -12.04 -19.73 -12.62
C THR A 64 -10.52 -19.78 -12.81
N THR A 65 -10.04 -20.93 -13.26
CA THR A 65 -8.70 -21.12 -13.77
C THR A 65 -8.66 -20.77 -15.26
N TYR A 66 -7.69 -19.97 -15.66
CA TYR A 66 -7.46 -19.58 -17.06
C TYR A 66 -6.21 -20.28 -17.56
N THR A 67 -6.24 -20.83 -18.77
CA THR A 67 -5.07 -21.49 -19.36
C THR A 67 -4.58 -20.71 -20.58
N HIS A 68 -3.26 -20.58 -20.71
CA HIS A 68 -2.63 -19.99 -21.89
C HIS A 68 -1.32 -20.71 -22.20
N GLY A 69 -1.29 -21.46 -23.31
CA GLY A 69 -0.19 -22.38 -23.59
C GLY A 69 -0.08 -23.46 -22.52
N THR A 70 1.11 -23.62 -21.93
CA THR A 70 1.35 -24.55 -20.81
C THR A 70 1.05 -23.96 -19.44
N ASP A 71 0.80 -22.65 -19.36
CA ASP A 71 0.57 -21.93 -18.11
C ASP A 71 -0.90 -22.03 -17.65
N SER A 72 -1.09 -22.02 -16.33
CA SER A 72 -2.41 -22.00 -15.68
C SER A 72 -2.43 -20.84 -14.70
N PHE A 73 -3.51 -20.05 -14.72
CA PHE A 73 -3.63 -18.82 -13.95
C PHE A 73 -4.89 -18.84 -13.10
N GLU A 74 -4.78 -18.32 -11.88
CA GLU A 74 -5.93 -17.98 -11.04
C GLU A 74 -6.16 -16.47 -11.09
N ARG A 75 -7.43 -16.08 -11.21
CA ARG A 75 -7.83 -14.66 -11.14
C ARG A 75 -8.17 -14.30 -9.70
N TYR A 76 -7.53 -13.27 -9.19
CA TYR A 76 -7.88 -12.64 -7.93
C TYR A 76 -8.58 -11.32 -8.23
N GLN A 77 -9.78 -11.18 -7.71
CA GLN A 77 -10.61 -10.00 -7.95
C GLN A 77 -10.72 -9.20 -6.66
N PHE A 78 -10.17 -7.99 -6.69
CA PHE A 78 -10.19 -7.11 -5.52
C PHE A 78 -11.60 -6.58 -5.25
N GLN A 79 -11.92 -6.44 -3.96
CA GLN A 79 -13.15 -5.77 -3.55
C GLN A 79 -13.06 -4.26 -3.78
N LYS A 80 -14.22 -3.61 -3.73
CA LYS A 80 -14.25 -2.14 -3.69
C LYS A 80 -13.72 -1.66 -2.34
N GLY A 81 -12.76 -0.75 -2.37
CA GLY A 81 -12.17 -0.11 -1.22
C GLY A 81 -12.75 1.26 -0.95
N VAL A 82 -12.20 1.89 0.08
CA VAL A 82 -12.40 3.31 0.42
C VAL A 82 -11.46 4.14 -0.44
N LYS A 83 -11.91 5.30 -0.93
CA LYS A 83 -11.08 6.26 -1.68
C LYS A 83 -10.14 7.02 -0.74
N ASP A 84 -9.22 6.29 -0.13
CA ASP A 84 -8.20 6.77 0.80
C ASP A 84 -7.02 5.79 0.78
N CYS A 85 -5.82 6.29 0.48
CA CYS A 85 -4.62 5.47 0.36
C CYS A 85 -4.18 4.82 1.67
N ALA A 86 -4.26 5.54 2.80
CA ALA A 86 -3.82 5.06 4.09
C ALA A 86 -4.82 4.07 4.65
N HIS A 87 -6.12 4.40 4.60
CA HIS A 87 -7.19 3.49 5.02
C HIS A 87 -7.14 2.18 4.23
N ASN A 88 -6.99 2.25 2.91
CA ASN A 88 -6.88 1.06 2.06
C ASN A 88 -5.65 0.22 2.44
N ALA A 89 -4.50 0.85 2.66
CA ALA A 89 -3.29 0.16 3.10
C ALA A 89 -3.51 -0.59 4.43
N GLU A 90 -4.14 0.03 5.42
CA GLU A 90 -4.46 -0.59 6.72
C GLU A 90 -5.37 -1.81 6.56
N GLU A 91 -6.39 -1.73 5.70
CA GLU A 91 -7.28 -2.87 5.43
C GLU A 91 -6.57 -4.06 4.80
N PHE A 92 -5.64 -3.81 3.88
CA PHE A 92 -4.81 -4.85 3.29
C PHE A 92 -3.85 -5.46 4.32
N GLN A 93 -3.19 -4.63 5.13
CA GLN A 93 -2.29 -5.09 6.19
C GLN A 93 -3.02 -5.94 7.23
N HIS A 94 -4.29 -5.63 7.50
CA HIS A 94 -5.11 -6.34 8.50
C HIS A 94 -5.94 -7.47 7.90
N GLY A 95 -6.04 -7.53 6.57
CA GLY A 95 -6.86 -8.49 5.84
C GLY A 95 -8.37 -8.31 6.04
N LYS A 96 -8.83 -7.17 6.55
CA LYS A 96 -10.25 -6.98 6.84
C LYS A 96 -10.69 -5.53 6.63
N PRO A 97 -11.96 -5.30 6.26
CA PRO A 97 -12.54 -3.96 6.28
C PRO A 97 -12.42 -3.30 7.68
N LEU A 98 -12.00 -2.04 7.72
CA LEU A 98 -11.95 -1.19 8.92
C LEU A 98 -13.08 -0.15 8.91
N ALA A 99 -13.38 0.48 10.05
CA ALA A 99 -14.46 1.46 10.11
C ALA A 99 -14.10 2.71 9.28
N THR A 100 -14.96 3.11 8.33
CA THR A 100 -14.72 4.23 7.40
C THR A 100 -15.12 5.60 7.95
N LYS A 101 -15.54 5.66 9.22
CA LYS A 101 -15.88 6.90 9.90
C LYS A 101 -14.99 7.04 11.12
N HIS A 102 -14.42 8.23 11.27
CA HIS A 102 -14.05 8.79 12.56
C HIS A 102 -15.33 9.05 13.36
N ALA A 103 -16.04 7.99 13.76
CA ALA A 103 -17.17 8.16 14.66
C ALA A 103 -16.59 8.60 16.01
N ASN A 104 -16.94 9.80 16.45
CA ASN A 104 -16.55 10.36 17.75
C ASN A 104 -15.04 10.67 17.90
N ASN A 105 -14.40 11.25 16.87
CA ASN A 105 -12.97 11.63 16.90
C ASN A 105 -12.03 10.48 17.31
N GLU A 106 -12.46 9.24 17.03
CA GLU A 106 -11.70 8.05 17.38
C GLU A 106 -10.86 7.62 16.17
N TYR A 107 -9.54 7.55 16.34
CA TYR A 107 -8.61 7.05 15.34
C TYR A 107 -8.17 5.66 15.73
N THR A 108 -8.16 4.75 14.76
CA THR A 108 -7.56 3.44 14.95
C THR A 108 -6.18 3.44 14.31
N LEU A 109 -5.14 3.57 15.12
CA LEU A 109 -3.79 3.38 14.63
C LEU A 109 -3.50 1.89 14.50
N ALA A 110 -3.02 1.53 13.33
CA ALA A 110 -3.06 0.16 12.86
C ALA A 110 -1.78 -0.25 12.10
N SER A 111 -0.77 0.63 12.03
CA SER A 111 0.51 0.30 11.43
C SER A 111 1.71 0.86 12.19
N LYS A 112 2.84 0.19 11.99
CA LYS A 112 4.15 0.64 12.45
C LYS A 112 5.15 0.60 11.32
N GLU A 113 6.13 1.50 11.37
CA GLU A 113 7.26 1.51 10.44
C GLU A 113 8.22 0.38 10.79
N THR A 114 8.66 -0.38 9.79
CA THR A 114 9.39 -1.65 10.00
C THR A 114 10.81 -1.49 10.57
N VAL A 115 11.54 -0.44 10.23
CA VAL A 115 12.95 -0.24 10.62
C VAL A 115 13.05 0.22 12.08
N THR A 116 12.23 1.18 12.46
CA THR A 116 12.19 1.77 13.80
C THR A 116 11.29 0.99 14.75
N GLY A 117 10.26 0.31 14.21
CA GLY A 117 9.19 -0.29 15.00
C GLY A 117 8.17 0.74 15.49
N GLN A 118 8.35 2.03 15.23
CA GLN A 118 7.52 3.11 15.74
C GLN A 118 6.15 3.14 15.08
N VAL A 119 5.14 3.51 15.87
CA VAL A 119 3.78 3.71 15.40
C VAL A 119 3.74 4.79 14.33
N PHE A 120 3.02 4.50 13.25
CA PHE A 120 2.87 5.37 12.11
C PHE A 120 1.40 5.84 11.98
N GLY A 121 1.18 7.05 11.48
CA GLY A 121 -0.16 7.57 11.18
C GLY A 121 -0.78 8.45 12.25
N TYR A 122 -0.04 8.79 13.32
CA TYR A 122 -0.56 9.62 14.42
C TYR A 122 -0.63 11.12 14.05
N SER A 123 0.43 11.68 13.45
CA SER A 123 0.44 13.07 12.96
C SER A 123 1.44 13.23 11.80
N ASP A 124 1.31 14.29 11.01
CA ASP A 124 2.27 14.59 9.94
C ASP A 124 3.70 14.81 10.46
N ALA A 125 3.83 15.54 11.57
CA ALA A 125 5.12 15.79 12.21
C ALA A 125 5.76 14.49 12.72
N ASP A 126 4.95 13.59 13.28
CA ASP A 126 5.39 12.27 13.70
C ASP A 126 5.81 11.40 12.53
N ASN A 127 5.02 11.37 11.45
CA ASN A 127 5.33 10.61 10.24
C ASN A 127 6.67 11.08 9.62
N ILE A 128 6.92 12.39 9.62
CA ILE A 128 8.22 12.97 9.23
C ILE A 128 9.32 12.51 10.19
N GLY A 129 9.09 12.57 11.50
CA GLY A 129 10.04 12.13 12.52
C GLY A 129 10.44 10.66 12.37
N VAL A 130 9.44 9.77 12.27
CA VAL A 130 9.61 8.32 12.10
C VAL A 130 10.38 8.02 10.81
N SER A 131 10.01 8.65 9.69
CA SER A 131 10.70 8.40 8.41
C SER A 131 12.15 8.90 8.40
N LYS A 132 12.46 10.02 9.06
CA LYS A 132 13.85 10.48 9.27
C LYS A 132 14.64 9.51 10.15
N GLN A 133 14.02 9.01 11.22
CA GLN A 133 14.66 8.04 12.11
C GLN A 133 14.93 6.72 11.40
N ALA A 134 13.97 6.21 10.61
CA ALA A 134 14.15 5.02 9.77
C ALA A 134 15.35 5.20 8.83
N LYS A 135 15.39 6.32 8.10
CA LYS A 135 16.50 6.64 7.19
C LYS A 135 17.86 6.75 7.92
N LYS A 136 17.87 7.27 9.14
CA LYS A 136 19.10 7.37 9.96
C LYS A 136 19.54 6.00 10.48
N LYS A 137 18.60 5.15 10.91
CA LYS A 137 18.85 3.84 11.51
C LYS A 137 19.29 2.82 10.46
N ASP A 138 18.60 2.80 9.32
CA ASP A 138 18.96 1.96 8.17
C ASP A 138 18.60 2.66 6.86
N SER A 139 19.59 3.37 6.30
CA SER A 139 19.42 4.08 5.03
C SER A 139 19.23 3.14 3.82
N THR A 140 19.56 1.85 3.96
CA THR A 140 19.45 0.87 2.88
C THR A 140 18.05 0.25 2.80
N ALA A 141 17.30 0.25 3.90
CA ALA A 141 15.93 -0.26 3.98
C ALA A 141 14.85 0.79 3.64
N VAL A 142 15.24 1.98 3.16
CA VAL A 142 14.34 3.09 2.82
C VAL A 142 14.53 3.57 1.37
N ASN A 143 13.67 4.46 0.90
CA ASN A 143 13.73 5.03 -0.44
C ASN A 143 13.69 3.96 -1.54
N HIS A 144 14.72 3.91 -2.39
CA HIS A 144 14.81 2.90 -3.43
C HIS A 144 14.95 1.49 -2.85
N GLY A 145 15.53 1.35 -1.66
CA GLY A 145 15.73 0.05 -1.00
C GLY A 145 14.58 -0.40 -0.11
N ALA A 146 13.50 0.38 0.00
CA ALA A 146 12.29 -0.07 0.69
C ALA A 146 11.77 -1.37 0.06
N ASP A 147 11.60 -2.39 0.89
CA ASP A 147 11.33 -3.76 0.44
C ASP A 147 10.10 -4.40 1.13
N PRO A 148 8.91 -3.79 1.05
CA PRO A 148 7.70 -4.35 1.63
C PRO A 148 7.43 -5.76 1.12
N LYS A 149 6.95 -6.58 2.03
CA LYS A 149 6.40 -7.90 1.75
C LYS A 149 4.90 -7.81 1.48
N PRO A 150 4.33 -8.83 0.85
CA PRO A 150 2.88 -8.98 0.75
C PRO A 150 2.22 -8.92 2.12
N GLY A 151 1.22 -8.04 2.27
CA GLY A 151 0.62 -7.70 3.58
C GLY A 151 1.32 -6.55 4.34
N GLU A 152 2.38 -5.97 3.77
CA GLU A 152 2.98 -4.70 4.18
C GLU A 152 2.71 -3.63 3.09
N SER A 153 3.08 -2.39 3.35
CA SER A 153 2.87 -1.28 2.41
C SER A 153 4.12 -0.44 2.21
N TYR A 154 4.28 0.10 1.01
CA TYR A 154 5.11 1.30 0.83
C TYR A 154 4.38 2.50 1.45
N GLY A 155 5.13 3.39 2.10
CA GLY A 155 4.69 4.72 2.47
C GLY A 155 5.70 5.75 2.00
N ILE A 156 5.27 6.79 1.27
CA ILE A 156 6.13 7.94 0.91
C ILE A 156 5.69 9.18 1.69
N ILE A 157 6.63 9.78 2.42
CA ILE A 157 6.37 10.90 3.33
C ILE A 157 7.09 12.14 2.82
N ARG A 158 6.35 13.22 2.59
CA ARG A 158 6.91 14.55 2.32
C ARG A 158 7.65 15.05 3.57
N GLN A 159 8.88 15.53 3.43
CA GLN A 159 9.68 15.97 4.59
C GLN A 159 9.48 17.45 4.95
N HIS A 160 8.68 18.15 4.15
CA HIS A 160 8.26 19.53 4.35
C HIS A 160 6.74 19.60 4.47
N ALA A 161 6.24 20.67 5.09
CA ALA A 161 4.80 20.91 5.16
C ALA A 161 4.21 20.90 3.74
N PRO A 162 3.11 20.17 3.51
CA PRO A 162 2.45 20.17 2.21
C PRO A 162 1.94 21.58 1.90
N GLY A 163 2.09 22.00 0.64
CA GLY A 163 1.40 23.19 0.13
C GLY A 163 -0.09 22.95 -0.03
N GLU A 164 -0.81 24.00 -0.43
CA GLU A 164 -2.24 23.89 -0.74
C GLU A 164 -2.49 22.78 -1.78
N ASN A 165 -3.45 21.89 -1.51
CA ASN A 165 -3.81 20.75 -2.36
C ASN A 165 -2.69 19.70 -2.59
N GLN A 166 -1.69 19.64 -1.70
CA GLN A 166 -0.70 18.56 -1.65
C GLN A 166 -1.02 17.60 -0.50
N SER A 167 -0.88 16.30 -0.75
CA SER A 167 -0.94 15.31 0.34
C SER A 167 0.40 15.28 1.10
N PRO A 168 0.38 15.12 2.44
CA PRO A 168 1.59 14.89 3.24
C PRO A 168 2.23 13.51 2.95
N PHE A 169 1.43 12.51 2.58
CA PHE A 169 1.92 11.15 2.31
C PHE A 169 1.09 10.39 1.27
N HIS A 170 1.58 9.22 0.86
CA HIS A 170 0.84 8.21 0.08
C HIS A 170 1.25 6.81 0.50
N PHE A 171 0.27 5.90 0.49
CA PHE A 171 0.45 4.50 0.86
C PHE A 171 0.00 3.56 -0.25
N ALA A 172 0.78 2.50 -0.44
CA ALA A 172 0.51 1.48 -1.44
C ALA A 172 0.76 0.08 -0.83
N PRO A 173 -0.31 -0.66 -0.49
CA PRO A 173 -0.16 -2.02 0.03
C PRO A 173 0.37 -2.96 -1.04
N VAL A 174 1.35 -3.78 -0.68
CA VAL A 174 1.85 -4.83 -1.54
C VAL A 174 0.96 -6.06 -1.41
N VAL A 175 0.43 -6.49 -2.55
CA VAL A 175 -0.48 -7.63 -2.64
C VAL A 175 0.17 -8.85 -3.27
N ALA A 176 1.30 -8.69 -3.96
CA ALA A 176 2.10 -9.79 -4.48
C ALA A 176 3.54 -9.32 -4.69
N LYS A 177 4.49 -10.26 -4.67
CA LYS A 177 5.90 -10.01 -4.89
C LYS A 177 6.55 -11.19 -5.62
N ASP A 178 7.46 -10.91 -6.54
CA ASP A 178 8.35 -11.86 -7.22
C ASP A 178 9.79 -11.34 -7.22
N GLY A 179 10.63 -11.92 -6.36
CA GLY A 179 11.98 -11.43 -6.11
C GLY A 179 11.97 -9.96 -5.68
N LYS A 180 12.48 -9.08 -6.55
CA LYS A 180 12.54 -7.62 -6.30
C LYS A 180 11.34 -6.86 -6.88
N GLN A 181 10.42 -7.52 -7.56
CA GLN A 181 9.24 -6.88 -8.15
C GLN A 181 8.06 -7.00 -7.21
N THR A 182 7.42 -5.89 -6.91
CA THR A 182 6.22 -5.81 -6.05
C THR A 182 5.03 -5.30 -6.85
N ILE A 183 3.86 -5.86 -6.58
CA ILE A 183 2.58 -5.41 -7.11
C ILE A 183 1.80 -4.77 -5.96
N THR A 184 1.29 -3.57 -6.19
CA THR A 184 0.50 -2.81 -5.22
C THR A 184 -0.95 -2.69 -5.63
N ALA A 185 -1.86 -2.52 -4.65
CA ALA A 185 -3.27 -2.21 -4.87
C ALA A 185 -3.60 -0.83 -4.27
N GLU A 186 -3.48 0.21 -5.09
CA GLU A 186 -3.49 1.61 -4.66
C GLU A 186 -4.87 2.25 -4.72
N GLN A 187 -5.13 3.17 -3.79
CA GLN A 187 -6.27 4.08 -3.83
C GLN A 187 -5.73 5.49 -3.77
N THR A 188 -6.43 6.45 -4.37
CA THR A 188 -6.06 7.87 -4.29
C THR A 188 -7.08 8.58 -3.43
N ALA A 189 -6.65 9.27 -2.38
CA ALA A 189 -7.55 10.05 -1.54
C ALA A 189 -8.22 11.18 -2.34
N GLY A 190 -9.50 11.45 -2.04
CA GLY A 190 -10.21 12.64 -2.53
C GLY A 190 -9.83 13.91 -1.76
N THR A 191 -10.56 15.00 -2.00
CA THR A 191 -10.45 16.25 -1.22
C THR A 191 -11.24 16.20 0.11
N THR A 192 -12.04 15.15 0.30
CA THR A 192 -12.85 14.91 1.50
C THR A 192 -12.71 13.45 1.89
N ASP A 193 -12.80 13.18 3.19
CA ASP A 193 -12.75 11.82 3.71
C ASP A 193 -13.80 10.94 3.04
N ALA A 194 -13.35 9.76 2.61
CA ALA A 194 -14.21 8.84 1.89
C ALA A 194 -15.11 8.08 2.86
N THR A 195 -16.43 8.25 2.70
CA THR A 195 -17.43 7.66 3.60
C THR A 195 -18.00 6.33 3.10
N ALA A 196 -17.61 5.90 1.89
CA ALA A 196 -18.19 4.74 1.21
C ALA A 196 -17.14 3.87 0.50
N ARG A 197 -17.44 2.58 0.38
CA ARG A 197 -16.62 1.58 -0.33
C ARG A 197 -17.10 1.40 -1.76
N ASN A 198 -16.72 2.30 -2.66
CA ASN A 198 -17.31 2.35 -3.99
C ASN A 198 -16.30 2.34 -5.15
N THR A 199 -14.99 2.44 -4.87
CA THR A 199 -13.90 2.46 -5.86
C THR A 199 -13.13 1.14 -5.90
N TYR A 200 -12.73 0.69 -7.10
CA TYR A 200 -11.76 -0.39 -7.22
C TYR A 200 -10.35 0.17 -7.05
N PRO A 201 -9.42 -0.57 -6.41
CA PRO A 201 -8.04 -0.12 -6.35
C PRO A 201 -7.42 -0.16 -7.74
N THR A 202 -6.42 0.68 -7.93
CA THR A 202 -5.57 0.72 -9.10
C THR A 202 -4.33 -0.10 -8.82
N MET A 203 -4.02 -1.06 -9.69
CA MET A 203 -2.81 -1.88 -9.53
C MET A 203 -1.59 -1.10 -10.01
N ASP A 204 -0.43 -1.18 -9.36
CA ASP A 204 0.85 -0.70 -9.92
C ASP A 204 2.01 -1.66 -9.59
N MET A 205 3.17 -1.40 -10.17
CA MET A 205 4.35 -2.23 -10.07
C MET A 205 5.60 -1.42 -9.79
N TYR A 206 6.38 -1.94 -8.84
CA TYR A 206 7.65 -1.34 -8.43
C TYR A 206 8.76 -2.38 -8.35
N ARG A 207 10.00 -1.93 -8.54
CA ARG A 207 11.21 -2.74 -8.38
C ARG A 207 12.06 -2.21 -7.25
N VAL A 208 12.31 -3.06 -6.28
CA VAL A 208 13.14 -2.81 -5.10
C VAL A 208 14.59 -2.63 -5.52
N GLY A 209 15.22 -1.58 -5.01
CA GLY A 209 16.59 -1.16 -5.32
C GLY A 209 16.74 -0.41 -6.64
N ASP A 210 15.69 -0.29 -7.47
CA ASP A 210 15.78 0.33 -8.78
C ASP A 210 15.63 1.87 -8.71
N LYS A 211 16.44 2.60 -9.49
CA LYS A 211 16.42 4.07 -9.49
C LYS A 211 15.32 4.68 -10.35
N ASN A 212 14.78 3.92 -11.29
CA ASN A 212 13.78 4.34 -12.27
C ASN A 212 12.44 3.63 -12.07
N GLU A 213 12.46 2.45 -11.47
CA GLU A 213 11.29 1.59 -11.31
C GLU A 213 10.82 1.41 -9.87
N SER A 214 11.41 2.07 -8.87
CA SER A 214 10.94 1.98 -7.48
C SER A 214 9.78 2.92 -7.18
N PHE A 215 9.12 2.69 -6.03
CA PHE A 215 8.11 3.59 -5.48
C PHE A 215 8.65 5.01 -5.30
N LYS A 216 9.90 5.13 -4.83
CA LYS A 216 10.60 6.42 -4.70
C LYS A 216 10.79 7.10 -6.06
N ALA A 217 11.15 6.36 -7.10
CA ALA A 217 11.31 6.91 -8.45
C ALA A 217 9.97 7.46 -8.99
N ARG A 218 8.86 6.75 -8.73
CA ARG A 218 7.52 7.12 -9.20
C ARG A 218 6.98 8.39 -8.53
N TYR A 219 7.14 8.50 -7.21
CA TYR A 219 6.45 9.51 -6.40
C TYR A 219 7.37 10.56 -5.79
N GLY A 220 8.67 10.29 -5.67
CA GLY A 220 9.67 11.20 -5.11
C GLY A 220 10.17 12.27 -6.08
N THR A 221 9.32 12.72 -7.01
CA THR A 221 9.62 13.77 -7.99
C THR A 221 9.24 15.15 -7.44
N ALA A 222 9.66 16.22 -8.12
CA ALA A 222 9.28 17.59 -7.75
C ALA A 222 7.76 17.80 -7.81
N ASP A 223 7.11 17.21 -8.80
CA ASP A 223 5.65 17.28 -8.99
C ASP A 223 4.88 16.29 -8.08
N GLY A 224 5.59 15.40 -7.38
CA GLY A 224 5.04 14.45 -6.44
C GLY A 224 5.23 14.88 -4.99
N TYR A 225 5.87 14.01 -4.22
CA TYR A 225 6.10 14.19 -2.77
C TYR A 225 7.39 14.96 -2.46
N GLY A 226 8.09 15.45 -3.47
CA GLY A 226 9.39 16.11 -3.32
C GLY A 226 10.55 15.12 -3.41
N LYS A 227 11.69 15.62 -3.90
CA LYS A 227 12.93 14.83 -4.06
C LYS A 227 13.49 14.37 -2.71
N ASP A 228 13.26 15.16 -1.68
CA ASP A 228 13.61 14.96 -0.29
C ASP A 228 12.72 13.96 0.46
N SER A 229 11.56 13.58 -0.10
CA SER A 229 10.64 12.61 0.51
C SER A 229 11.35 11.32 0.94
N VAL A 230 10.79 10.63 1.93
CA VAL A 230 11.34 9.35 2.39
C VAL A 230 10.31 8.27 2.15
N VAL A 231 10.71 7.20 1.45
CA VAL A 231 9.91 5.98 1.36
C VAL A 231 10.30 5.05 2.50
N VAL A 232 9.30 4.54 3.22
CA VAL A 232 9.43 3.55 4.29
C VAL A 232 8.54 2.35 3.99
N THR A 233 8.76 1.26 4.73
CA THR A 233 7.84 0.14 4.77
C THR A 233 7.02 0.19 6.05
N THR A 234 5.70 0.05 5.94
CA THR A 234 4.80 -0.10 7.09
C THR A 234 4.18 -1.48 7.12
N GLN A 235 3.93 -1.97 8.33
CA GLN A 235 3.33 -3.28 8.57
C GLN A 235 2.24 -3.17 9.62
N LYS A 236 1.39 -4.20 9.66
CA LYS A 236 0.32 -4.35 10.66
C LYS A 236 0.82 -4.11 12.10
N TRP A 237 0.05 -3.32 12.82
CA TRP A 237 0.11 -3.07 14.26
C TRP A 237 -1.30 -2.78 14.79
N GLY A 238 -1.55 -2.78 16.10
CA GLY A 238 -2.90 -2.46 16.62
C GLY A 238 -4.01 -3.38 16.06
N PRO A 239 -5.31 -3.06 16.23
CA PRO A 239 -5.88 -1.73 16.37
C PRO A 239 -5.70 -1.15 17.77
N GLN A 240 -5.28 0.11 17.85
CA GLN A 240 -5.35 0.90 19.07
C GLN A 240 -6.22 2.13 18.81
N LYS A 241 -7.23 2.33 19.66
CA LYS A 241 -8.20 3.43 19.57
C LYS A 241 -7.69 4.61 20.39
N PHE A 242 -7.68 5.79 19.80
CA PHE A 242 -7.27 7.03 20.45
C PHE A 242 -8.25 8.15 20.15
N GLN A 243 -8.35 9.10 21.07
CA GLN A 243 -9.03 10.37 20.88
C GLN A 243 -8.03 11.42 20.38
N ASP A 244 -8.53 12.41 19.64
CA ASP A 244 -7.76 13.59 19.30
C ASP A 244 -7.16 14.24 20.58
N GLY A 245 -5.83 14.36 20.61
CA GLY A 245 -5.09 14.93 21.74
C GLY A 245 -4.55 13.92 22.75
N ASP A 246 -4.84 12.62 22.60
CA ASP A 246 -4.18 11.57 23.40
C ASP A 246 -2.68 11.53 23.10
N ASP A 247 -1.83 11.25 24.10
CA ASP A 247 -0.40 11.06 23.87
C ASP A 247 -0.14 9.96 22.83
N LYS A 248 0.92 10.16 22.02
CA LYS A 248 1.33 9.16 21.04
C LYS A 248 1.65 7.84 21.75
N PRO A 249 1.10 6.71 21.27
CA PRO A 249 1.45 5.42 21.83
C PRO A 249 2.93 5.09 21.60
N ASP A 250 3.61 4.70 22.68
CA ASP A 250 4.92 4.09 22.59
C ASP A 250 4.80 2.73 21.89
N ALA A 251 5.60 2.51 20.84
CA ALA A 251 5.69 1.20 20.19
C ALA A 251 6.25 0.10 21.11
N GLU A 252 6.89 0.48 22.21
CA GLU A 252 7.45 -0.38 23.23
C GLU A 252 6.87 -0.04 24.62
N GLN A 253 5.68 -0.53 24.93
CA GLN A 253 5.48 -1.10 26.26
C GLN A 253 5.11 -2.57 26.09
N PRO A 254 5.99 -3.53 26.52
CA PRO A 254 5.51 -4.88 26.75
C PRO A 254 4.31 -4.80 27.70
N PRO A 255 3.32 -5.71 27.59
CA PRO A 255 2.17 -5.67 28.47
C PRO A 255 2.67 -5.53 29.90
N SER A 256 2.30 -4.43 30.55
CA SER A 256 2.54 -4.30 31.99
C SER A 256 1.99 -5.58 32.58
N LYS A 257 2.83 -6.28 33.35
CA LYS A 257 2.42 -7.48 34.09
C LYS A 257 1.24 -7.06 34.95
N LYS A 258 0.01 -7.17 34.44
CA LYS A 258 -1.17 -7.20 35.28
C LYS A 258 -0.99 -8.46 36.10
N GLN A 259 -0.80 -8.20 37.39
CA GLN A 259 -0.66 -9.14 38.47
C GLN A 259 -1.51 -10.37 38.18
N ARG A 260 -0.86 -11.54 38.14
CA ARG A 260 -1.54 -12.75 38.62
C ARG A 260 -1.91 -12.42 40.07
N THR A 261 -3.16 -12.05 40.28
CA THR A 261 -3.77 -12.23 41.59
C THR A 261 -3.75 -13.73 41.87
N GLU A 262 -3.25 -14.03 43.06
CA GLU A 262 -3.19 -15.34 43.71
C GLU A 262 -4.54 -16.06 43.71
#